data_AF-W1U4C2-F1
#
_entry.id   AF-W1U4C2-F1
#
_cell.length_a   1.000
_cell.length_b   1.000
_cell.length_c   1.000
_cell.angle_alpha   90.00
_cell.angle_beta   90.00
_cell.angle_gamma   90.00
#
_symmetry.space_group_name_H-M   'P 1'
#
loop_
_entity.id
_entity.type
_entity.pdbx_description
1 polymer ?
#
loop_
_entity_poly.entity_id
_entity_poly.type
_entity_poly.pdbx_seq_one_letter_code
_entity_poly.pdbx_strand_id
1 'polypeptide(L)'
;MNLPAMLIVGVVLFFLLRGIRESAGANRVLVFVKLGTIFLFLLLAGPHINPQNWTPFLPYGWSGVSAGTAVLFFSYLGFDSLSTAAEEARNPGRDMPIGIIAALTLTTLLYIAVSAVMTGVVPYPELDTAAPASFVLQKIGLRLGSAIIGTGAICGLSTVLLVMIYAQTRAFYAMSRDGLIPESLCRVHPVYRTPYRITLIVGLAVAFITGFTPIHIVAEMCSAGTIFAFLCSCSGLLILRKRYPDVKRRFVCPAVWLIAPLGFLSCLYIFSQLSAHTLELFTAWFILGVIIYFVYGRKHSHLNAVENESAQ
;
A
#
# COMPACT_ATOMS: atom_id res chain seq x y z
N MET A 1 -12.79 16.60 11.20
CA MET A 1 -13.10 15.24 11.69
C MET A 1 -13.81 14.47 10.61
N ASN A 2 -13.29 13.31 10.18
CA ASN A 2 -13.81 12.49 9.09
C ASN A 2 -14.65 11.31 9.62
N LEU A 3 -15.88 11.60 10.05
CA LEU A 3 -16.80 10.60 10.61
C LEU A 3 -17.11 9.43 9.64
N PRO A 4 -17.36 9.66 8.33
CA PRO A 4 -17.61 8.56 7.40
C PRO A 4 -16.44 7.57 7.33
N ALA A 5 -15.21 8.07 7.39
CA ALA A 5 -14.03 7.21 7.37
C ALA A 5 -13.85 6.41 8.66
N MET A 6 -14.23 6.95 9.82
CA MET A 6 -14.26 6.18 11.07
C MET A 6 -15.31 5.06 11.02
N LEU A 7 -16.50 5.35 10.48
CA LEU A 7 -17.59 4.39 10.36
C LEU A 7 -17.24 3.22 9.45
N ILE A 8 -16.63 3.48 8.28
CA ILE A 8 -16.25 2.40 7.36
C ILE A 8 -15.16 1.51 7.96
N VAL A 9 -14.21 2.08 8.71
CA VAL A 9 -13.22 1.29 9.46
C VAL A 9 -13.91 0.42 10.52
N GLY A 10 -14.91 0.96 11.22
CA GLY A 10 -15.71 0.18 12.18
C GLY A 10 -16.47 -0.99 11.54
N VAL A 11 -17.04 -0.79 10.35
CA VAL A 11 -17.72 -1.85 9.58
C VAL A 11 -16.72 -2.93 9.14
N VAL A 12 -15.57 -2.53 8.61
CA VAL A 12 -14.50 -3.46 8.21
C VAL A 12 -13.98 -4.23 9.41
N LEU A 13 -13.76 -3.56 10.54
CA LEU A 13 -13.35 -4.17 11.80
C LEU A 13 -14.34 -5.23 12.29
N PHE A 14 -15.64 -4.92 12.24
CA PHE A 14 -16.69 -5.87 12.58
C PHE A 14 -16.66 -7.12 11.71
N PHE A 15 -16.47 -6.97 10.39
CA PHE A 15 -16.34 -8.11 9.48
C PHE A 15 -15.10 -8.95 9.76
N LEU A 16 -13.96 -8.33 10.04
CA LEU A 16 -12.72 -9.05 10.39
C LEU A 16 -12.83 -9.79 11.72
N LEU A 17 -13.48 -9.20 12.73
CA LEU A 17 -13.68 -9.86 14.02
C LEU A 17 -14.59 -11.09 13.92
N ARG A 18 -15.58 -11.09 13.02
CA ARG A 18 -16.40 -12.26 12.69
C ARG A 18 -15.66 -13.32 11.85
N GLY A 19 -14.41 -13.08 11.49
CA GLY A 19 -13.61 -14.02 10.72
C GLY A 19 -14.05 -14.15 9.27
N ILE A 20 -14.70 -13.12 8.71
CA ILE A 20 -15.01 -13.08 7.29
C ILE A 20 -13.70 -13.00 6.52
N ARG A 21 -13.40 -14.07 5.79
CA ARG A 21 -12.28 -14.13 4.86
C ARG A 21 -12.81 -13.84 3.46
N GLU A 22 -12.10 -13.00 2.72
CA GLU A 22 -12.37 -12.79 1.29
C GLU A 22 -12.26 -14.14 0.56
N SER A 23 -13.32 -14.52 -0.15
CA SER A 23 -13.25 -15.64 -1.09
C SER A 23 -12.47 -15.21 -2.33
N ALA A 24 -11.55 -16.05 -2.81
CA ALA A 24 -10.82 -15.79 -4.06
C ALA A 24 -11.76 -15.48 -5.25
N GLY A 25 -12.97 -16.06 -5.26
CA GLY A 25 -14.01 -15.76 -6.25
C GLY A 25 -14.61 -14.36 -6.10
N ALA A 26 -14.92 -13.94 -4.87
CA ALA A 26 -15.45 -12.61 -4.59
C ALA A 26 -14.42 -11.52 -4.94
N ASN A 27 -13.16 -11.72 -4.54
CA ASN A 27 -12.07 -10.81 -4.90
C ASN A 27 -11.90 -10.67 -6.42
N ARG A 28 -12.01 -11.78 -7.17
CA ARG A 28 -11.96 -11.74 -8.64
C ARG A 28 -13.04 -10.85 -9.24
N VAL A 29 -14.30 -11.00 -8.80
CA VAL A 29 -15.41 -10.16 -9.26
C VAL A 29 -15.15 -8.69 -8.93
N LEU A 30 -14.69 -8.40 -7.71
CA LEU A 30 -14.42 -7.03 -7.26
C LEU A 30 -13.28 -6.37 -8.04
N VAL A 31 -12.24 -7.12 -8.44
CA VAL A 31 -11.19 -6.63 -9.33
C VAL A 31 -11.76 -6.27 -10.71
N PHE A 32 -12.64 -7.10 -11.28
CA PHE A 32 -13.29 -6.77 -12.55
C PHE A 32 -14.18 -5.53 -12.44
N VAL A 33 -14.89 -5.35 -11.31
CA VAL A 33 -15.65 -4.12 -11.04
C VAL A 33 -14.72 -2.90 -11.01
N LYS A 34 -13.61 -2.96 -10.27
CA LYS A 34 -12.62 -1.86 -10.21
C LYS A 34 -12.08 -1.50 -11.59
N LEU A 35 -11.64 -2.49 -12.36
CA LEU A 35 -11.11 -2.28 -13.71
C LEU A 35 -12.20 -1.73 -14.63
N GLY A 36 -13.41 -2.31 -14.59
CA GLY A 36 -14.55 -1.84 -15.35
C GLY A 36 -14.90 -0.38 -15.07
N THR A 37 -14.84 0.04 -13.80
CA THR A 37 -15.03 1.45 -13.41
C THR A 37 -13.96 2.37 -14.02
N ILE A 38 -12.70 1.96 -14.01
CA ILE A 38 -11.60 2.73 -14.62
C ILE A 38 -11.77 2.82 -16.14
N PHE A 39 -12.05 1.70 -16.81
CA PHE A 39 -12.26 1.72 -18.26
C PHE A 39 -13.49 2.55 -18.65
N LEU A 40 -14.58 2.45 -17.90
CA LEU A 40 -15.77 3.28 -18.11
C LEU A 40 -15.44 4.77 -17.95
N PHE A 41 -14.65 5.15 -16.94
CA PHE A 41 -14.15 6.51 -16.78
C PHE A 41 -13.42 6.98 -18.04
N LEU A 42 -12.42 6.21 -18.48
CA LEU A 42 -11.59 6.55 -19.63
C LEU A 42 -12.43 6.69 -20.92
N LEU A 43 -13.43 5.83 -21.12
CA LEU A 43 -14.32 5.89 -22.28
C LEU A 43 -15.27 7.09 -22.25
N LEU A 44 -15.79 7.47 -21.08
CA LEU A 44 -16.73 8.58 -20.95
C LEU A 44 -16.02 9.95 -20.96
N ALA A 45 -14.89 10.05 -20.27
CA ALA A 45 -14.14 11.30 -20.15
C ALA A 45 -13.17 11.53 -21.32
N GLY A 46 -12.59 10.48 -21.89
CA GLY A 46 -11.58 10.57 -22.95
C GLY A 46 -11.96 11.43 -24.17
N PRO A 47 -13.18 11.33 -24.71
CA PRO A 47 -13.62 12.17 -25.84
C PRO A 47 -13.70 13.67 -25.53
N HIS A 48 -13.68 14.06 -24.25
CA HIS A 48 -13.86 15.45 -23.82
C HIS A 48 -12.53 16.14 -23.47
N ILE A 49 -11.39 15.53 -23.82
CA ILE A 49 -10.07 16.12 -23.57
C ILE A 49 -9.91 17.40 -24.39
N ASN A 50 -9.58 18.49 -23.71
CA ASN A 50 -9.12 19.73 -24.32
C ASN A 50 -7.61 19.88 -24.08
N PRO A 51 -6.75 19.74 -25.11
CA PRO A 51 -5.29 19.87 -24.96
C PRO A 51 -4.82 21.22 -24.37
N GLN A 52 -5.64 22.27 -24.42
CA GLN A 52 -5.32 23.56 -23.80
C GLN A 52 -5.19 23.46 -22.27
N ASN A 53 -5.84 22.48 -21.64
CA ASN A 53 -5.72 22.25 -20.20
C ASN A 53 -4.32 21.75 -19.79
N TRP A 54 -3.51 21.27 -20.74
CA TRP A 54 -2.12 20.89 -20.50
C TRP A 54 -1.13 22.05 -20.66
N THR A 55 -1.61 23.27 -20.93
CA THR A 55 -0.75 24.46 -20.98
C THR A 55 -1.02 25.37 -19.78
N PRO A 56 -0.04 25.64 -18.90
CA PRO A 56 1.33 25.11 -18.88
C PRO A 56 1.42 23.66 -18.34
N PHE A 57 2.28 22.81 -18.94
CA PHE A 57 2.39 21.39 -18.57
C PHE A 57 3.09 21.18 -17.22
N LEU A 58 4.06 22.04 -16.90
CA LEU A 58 4.83 22.01 -15.66
C LEU A 58 4.69 23.33 -14.92
N PRO A 59 3.49 23.67 -14.37
CA PRO A 59 3.27 24.94 -13.67
C PRO A 59 4.18 25.10 -12.45
N TYR A 60 4.56 23.98 -11.82
CA TYR A 60 5.42 23.94 -10.64
C TYR A 60 6.84 23.42 -10.93
N GLY A 61 7.22 23.33 -12.21
CA GLY A 61 8.51 22.78 -12.64
C GLY A 61 8.78 21.34 -12.16
N TRP A 62 10.04 20.95 -12.19
CA TRP A 62 10.49 19.62 -11.74
C TRP A 62 10.32 19.39 -10.23
N SER A 63 10.36 20.45 -9.42
CA SER A 63 10.11 20.38 -7.98
C SER A 63 8.69 19.92 -7.66
N GLY A 64 7.69 20.34 -8.45
CA GLY A 64 6.32 19.86 -8.29
C GLY A 64 6.17 18.39 -8.67
N VAL A 65 6.88 17.95 -9.72
CA VAL A 65 6.88 16.53 -10.13
C VAL A 65 7.49 15.65 -9.05
N SER A 66 8.61 16.06 -8.45
CA SER A 66 9.28 15.29 -7.40
C SER A 66 8.44 15.20 -6.12
N ALA A 67 7.86 16.32 -5.68
CA ALA A 67 6.98 16.36 -4.52
C ALA A 67 5.71 15.52 -4.76
N GLY A 68 5.08 15.66 -5.93
CA GLY A 68 3.92 14.86 -6.32
C GLY A 68 4.24 13.36 -6.38
N THR A 69 5.43 12.98 -6.84
CA THR A 69 5.87 11.58 -6.87
C THR A 69 5.96 10.97 -5.48
N ALA A 70 6.44 11.72 -4.48
CA ALA A 70 6.52 11.26 -3.09
C ALA A 70 5.15 10.95 -2.48
N VAL A 71 4.14 11.78 -2.79
CA VAL A 71 2.75 11.57 -2.35
C VAL A 71 2.08 10.43 -3.15
N LEU A 72 2.27 10.41 -4.47
CA LEU A 72 1.64 9.43 -5.38
C LEU A 72 2.24 8.01 -5.25
N PHE A 73 3.41 7.88 -4.62
CA PHE A 73 3.96 6.57 -4.27
C PHE A 73 2.94 5.72 -3.48
N PHE A 74 2.13 6.36 -2.63
CA PHE A 74 1.02 5.74 -1.91
C PHE A 74 0.08 4.94 -2.83
N SER A 75 -0.18 5.41 -4.05
CA SER A 75 -1.07 4.74 -4.99
C SER A 75 -0.52 3.40 -5.49
N TYR A 76 0.80 3.19 -5.43
CA TYR A 76 1.42 1.92 -5.83
C TYR A 76 1.50 0.89 -4.70
N LEU A 77 1.04 1.22 -3.50
CA LEU A 77 1.09 0.29 -2.37
C LEU A 77 0.13 -0.89 -2.55
N GLY A 78 0.56 -2.06 -2.07
CA GLY A 78 -0.26 -3.28 -2.04
C GLY A 78 0.19 -4.41 -2.96
N PHE A 79 1.15 -4.20 -3.87
CA PHE A 79 1.71 -5.32 -4.64
C PHE A 79 2.49 -6.31 -3.75
N ASP A 80 3.04 -5.83 -2.64
CA ASP A 80 3.70 -6.61 -1.60
C ASP A 80 2.73 -7.55 -0.88
N SER A 81 1.43 -7.25 -0.86
CA SER A 81 0.40 -8.18 -0.35
C SER A 81 0.35 -9.48 -1.16
N LEU A 82 0.74 -9.48 -2.45
CA LEU A 82 0.84 -10.71 -3.25
C LEU A 82 1.82 -11.69 -2.61
N SER A 83 2.90 -11.20 -1.98
CA SER A 83 3.90 -12.04 -1.28
C SER A 83 3.27 -12.90 -0.18
N THR A 84 2.18 -12.45 0.43
CA THR A 84 1.46 -13.22 1.46
C THR A 84 0.70 -14.41 0.88
N ALA A 85 0.34 -14.36 -0.41
CA ALA A 85 -0.28 -15.46 -1.14
C ALA A 85 0.76 -16.42 -1.77
N ALA A 86 2.06 -16.21 -1.51
CA ALA A 86 3.10 -17.10 -2.00
C ALA A 86 2.93 -18.55 -1.53
N GLU A 87 2.36 -18.74 -0.32
CA GLU A 87 2.07 -20.07 0.24
C GLU A 87 0.93 -20.78 -0.50
N GLU A 88 0.04 -20.03 -1.16
CA GLU A 88 -1.12 -20.54 -1.89
C GLU A 88 -0.88 -20.66 -3.41
N ALA A 89 0.23 -20.11 -3.91
CA ALA A 89 0.59 -20.17 -5.32
C ALA A 89 1.09 -21.56 -5.72
N ARG A 90 0.56 -22.09 -6.85
CA ARG A 90 0.94 -23.41 -7.36
C ARG A 90 2.41 -23.49 -7.75
N ASN A 91 2.94 -22.47 -8.41
CA ASN A 91 4.36 -22.33 -8.69
C ASN A 91 4.85 -20.93 -8.26
N PRO A 92 5.19 -20.74 -6.97
CA PRO A 92 5.58 -19.43 -6.45
C PRO A 92 6.81 -18.84 -7.15
N GLY A 93 7.68 -19.68 -7.73
CA GLY A 93 8.89 -19.23 -8.43
C GLY A 93 8.62 -18.47 -9.72
N ARG A 94 7.51 -18.79 -10.40
CA ARG A 94 7.14 -18.21 -11.69
C ARG A 94 5.91 -17.32 -11.57
N ASP A 95 4.89 -17.76 -10.84
CA ASP A 95 3.59 -17.10 -10.79
C ASP A 95 3.68 -15.77 -10.01
N MET A 96 4.50 -15.73 -8.96
CA MET A 96 4.65 -14.53 -8.13
C MET A 96 5.38 -13.39 -8.87
N PRO A 97 6.56 -13.59 -9.49
CA PRO A 97 7.20 -12.52 -10.25
C PRO A 97 6.33 -12.00 -11.40
N ILE A 98 5.67 -12.91 -12.14
CA ILE A 98 4.78 -12.53 -13.24
C ILE A 98 3.60 -11.71 -12.71
N GLY A 99 2.97 -12.16 -11.62
CA GLY A 99 1.85 -11.46 -10.99
C GLY A 99 2.23 -10.05 -10.54
N ILE A 100 3.35 -9.88 -9.84
CA ILE A 100 3.81 -8.57 -9.36
C ILE A 100 4.13 -7.64 -10.53
N ILE A 101 4.92 -8.09 -11.51
CA ILE A 101 5.35 -7.25 -12.64
C ILE A 101 4.15 -6.88 -13.53
N ALA A 102 3.27 -7.84 -13.84
CA ALA A 102 2.09 -7.59 -14.66
C ALA A 102 1.11 -6.63 -13.97
N ALA A 103 0.86 -6.81 -12.66
CA ALA A 103 -0.02 -5.94 -11.91
C ALA A 103 0.53 -4.51 -11.82
N LEU A 104 1.83 -4.34 -11.55
CA LEU A 104 2.48 -3.02 -11.51
C LEU A 104 2.46 -2.35 -12.89
N THR A 105 2.79 -3.07 -13.95
CA THR A 105 2.80 -2.52 -15.32
C THR A 105 1.41 -2.08 -15.74
N LEU A 106 0.40 -2.93 -15.54
CA LEU A 106 -1.00 -2.60 -15.87
C LEU A 106 -1.49 -1.38 -15.07
N THR A 107 -1.23 -1.36 -13.76
CA THR A 107 -1.62 -0.25 -12.88
C THR A 107 -0.94 1.05 -13.30
N THR A 108 0.35 1.00 -13.66
CA THR A 108 1.11 2.16 -14.14
C THR A 108 0.48 2.75 -15.40
N LEU A 109 0.15 1.92 -16.39
CA LEU A 109 -0.49 2.37 -17.63
C LEU A 109 -1.86 3.01 -17.36
N LEU A 110 -2.67 2.39 -16.49
CA LEU A 110 -3.97 2.93 -16.11
C LEU A 110 -3.84 4.26 -15.35
N TYR A 111 -2.86 4.42 -14.45
CA TYR A 111 -2.64 5.67 -13.74
C TYR A 111 -2.21 6.80 -14.67
N ILE A 112 -1.32 6.53 -15.62
CA ILE A 112 -0.93 7.49 -16.66
C ILE A 112 -2.16 7.89 -17.49
N ALA A 113 -2.95 6.93 -17.95
CA ALA A 113 -4.14 7.19 -18.75
C ALA A 113 -5.19 8.03 -17.98
N VAL A 114 -5.48 7.65 -16.73
CA VAL A 114 -6.44 8.37 -15.88
C VAL A 114 -5.95 9.79 -15.59
N SER A 115 -4.68 9.97 -15.24
CA SER A 115 -4.10 11.29 -14.99
C SER A 115 -4.15 12.19 -16.24
N ALA A 116 -3.80 11.66 -17.40
CA ALA A 116 -3.87 12.37 -18.67
C ALA A 116 -5.31 12.78 -19.02
N VAL A 117 -6.28 11.87 -18.87
CA VAL A 117 -7.70 12.17 -19.13
C VAL A 117 -8.23 13.21 -18.13
N MET A 118 -7.97 13.05 -16.83
CA MET A 118 -8.46 13.97 -15.80
C MET A 118 -7.96 15.40 -16.03
N THR A 119 -6.65 15.57 -16.19
CA THR A 119 -6.01 16.87 -16.44
C THR A 119 -6.33 17.42 -17.83
N GLY A 120 -6.61 16.55 -18.81
CA GLY A 120 -7.02 16.94 -20.14
C GLY A 120 -8.45 17.46 -20.20
N VAL A 121 -9.37 16.97 -19.35
CA VAL A 121 -10.76 17.42 -19.35
C VAL A 121 -10.99 18.62 -18.42
N VAL A 122 -10.38 18.60 -17.23
CA VAL A 122 -10.56 19.66 -16.22
C VAL A 122 -9.20 20.28 -15.87
N PRO A 123 -9.10 21.62 -15.83
CA PRO A 123 -7.88 22.29 -15.40
C PRO A 123 -7.38 21.80 -14.04
N TYR A 124 -6.07 21.58 -13.91
CA TYR A 124 -5.47 21.01 -12.70
C TYR A 124 -5.84 21.72 -11.37
N PRO A 125 -6.05 23.05 -11.29
CA PRO A 125 -6.42 23.70 -10.02
C PRO A 125 -7.80 23.29 -9.51
N GLU A 126 -8.69 22.84 -10.38
CA GLU A 126 -10.05 22.41 -10.01
C GLU A 126 -10.11 20.94 -9.60
N LEU A 127 -9.03 20.18 -9.77
CA LEU A 127 -8.99 18.75 -9.46
C LEU A 127 -8.78 18.44 -7.97
N ASP A 128 -8.49 19.44 -7.13
CA ASP A 128 -8.36 19.28 -5.67
C ASP A 128 -9.73 19.10 -5.01
N THR A 129 -10.27 17.89 -5.16
CA THR A 129 -11.58 17.49 -4.65
C THR A 129 -11.49 16.09 -4.04
N ALA A 130 -12.44 15.75 -3.17
CA ALA A 130 -12.46 14.44 -2.49
C ALA A 130 -12.66 13.24 -3.44
N ALA A 131 -13.25 13.45 -4.63
CA ALA A 131 -13.55 12.39 -5.60
C ALA A 131 -13.34 12.89 -7.04
N PRO A 132 -12.08 13.10 -7.47
CA PRO A 132 -11.79 13.88 -8.67
C PRO A 132 -12.21 13.18 -9.97
N ALA A 133 -12.15 11.85 -10.05
CA ALA A 133 -12.68 11.10 -11.20
C ALA A 133 -14.21 11.28 -11.38
N SER A 134 -14.96 11.25 -10.27
CA SER A 134 -16.40 11.51 -10.29
C SER A 134 -16.70 12.97 -10.63
N PHE A 135 -15.91 13.90 -10.08
CA PHE A 135 -16.03 15.34 -10.33
C PHE A 135 -15.83 15.68 -11.82
N VAL A 136 -14.84 15.09 -12.48
CA VAL A 136 -14.60 15.25 -13.92
C VAL A 136 -15.86 14.91 -14.73
N LEU A 137 -16.50 13.77 -14.45
CA LEU A 137 -17.75 13.42 -15.15
C LEU A 137 -18.92 14.35 -14.82
N GLN A 138 -19.02 14.86 -13.59
CA GLN A 138 -20.04 15.85 -13.23
C GLN A 138 -19.85 17.16 -13.99
N LYS A 139 -18.60 17.61 -14.16
CA LYS A 139 -18.26 18.82 -14.93
C LYS A 139 -18.64 18.72 -16.40
N ILE A 140 -18.55 17.52 -16.99
CA ILE A 140 -18.99 17.25 -18.38
C ILE A 140 -20.52 17.08 -18.49
N GLY A 141 -21.25 17.03 -17.37
CA GLY A 141 -22.69 16.83 -17.33
C GLY A 141 -23.15 15.36 -17.25
N LEU A 142 -22.21 14.41 -17.19
CA LEU A 142 -22.48 12.97 -17.13
C LEU A 142 -22.76 12.49 -15.69
N ARG A 143 -23.90 12.92 -15.12
CA ARG A 143 -24.29 12.61 -13.72
C ARG A 143 -24.41 11.10 -13.44
N LEU A 144 -24.99 10.34 -14.37
CA LEU A 144 -25.10 8.88 -14.23
C LEU A 144 -23.73 8.21 -14.26
N GLY A 145 -22.85 8.64 -15.16
CA GLY A 145 -21.47 8.16 -15.21
C GLY A 145 -20.72 8.44 -13.90
N SER A 146 -20.87 9.66 -13.35
CA SER A 146 -20.29 10.02 -12.06
C SER A 146 -20.81 9.13 -10.92
N ALA A 147 -22.11 8.84 -10.88
CA ALA A 147 -22.70 7.98 -9.85
C ALA A 147 -22.13 6.55 -9.93
N ILE A 148 -22.10 5.97 -11.13
CA ILE A 148 -21.56 4.61 -11.35
C ILE A 148 -20.09 4.53 -10.94
N ILE A 149 -19.29 5.53 -11.32
CA ILE A 149 -17.87 5.57 -10.95
C ILE A 149 -17.68 5.77 -9.45
N GLY A 150 -18.45 6.66 -8.84
CA GLY A 150 -18.41 6.89 -7.39
C GLY A 150 -18.73 5.60 -6.63
N THR A 151 -19.80 4.90 -7.00
CA THR A 151 -20.17 3.61 -6.38
C THR A 151 -19.10 2.54 -6.62
N GLY A 152 -18.58 2.42 -7.85
CA GLY A 152 -17.50 1.49 -8.18
C GLY A 152 -16.23 1.75 -7.39
N ALA A 153 -15.88 3.02 -7.17
CA ALA A 153 -14.75 3.43 -6.34
C ALA A 153 -14.96 3.07 -4.87
N ILE A 154 -16.15 3.28 -4.29
CA ILE A 154 -16.47 2.90 -2.91
C ILE A 154 -16.35 1.38 -2.72
N CYS A 155 -16.93 0.59 -3.63
CA CYS A 155 -16.78 -0.88 -3.62
C CYS A 155 -15.31 -1.29 -3.78
N GLY A 156 -14.55 -0.55 -4.59
CA GLY A 156 -13.13 -0.82 -4.79
C GLY A 156 -12.29 -0.55 -3.54
N LEU A 157 -12.47 0.61 -2.92
CA LEU A 157 -11.70 1.06 -1.76
C LEU A 157 -12.01 0.24 -0.50
N SER A 158 -13.25 -0.21 -0.31
CA SER A 158 -13.64 -1.03 0.84
C SER A 158 -12.86 -2.35 0.91
N THR A 159 -12.62 -2.99 -0.24
CA THR A 159 -11.80 -4.22 -0.30
C THR A 159 -10.34 -3.96 0.06
N VAL A 160 -9.78 -2.81 -0.36
CA VAL A 160 -8.40 -2.43 -0.02
C VAL A 160 -8.28 -2.24 1.49
N LEU A 161 -9.25 -1.57 2.12
CA LEU A 161 -9.29 -1.40 3.58
C LEU A 161 -9.29 -2.75 4.31
N LEU A 162 -10.14 -3.69 3.87
CA LEU A 162 -10.23 -5.02 4.46
C LEU A 162 -8.89 -5.77 4.34
N VAL A 163 -8.28 -5.77 3.15
CA VAL A 163 -7.00 -6.44 2.90
C VAL A 163 -5.87 -5.82 3.72
N MET A 164 -5.81 -4.49 3.84
CA MET A 164 -4.73 -3.82 4.58
C MET A 164 -4.81 -4.06 6.09
N ILE A 165 -5.99 -3.98 6.69
CA ILE A 165 -6.15 -4.28 8.13
C ILE A 165 -5.85 -5.76 8.40
N TYR A 166 -6.27 -6.65 7.50
CA TYR A 166 -5.94 -8.07 7.59
C TYR A 166 -4.43 -8.34 7.49
N ALA A 167 -3.74 -7.72 6.52
CA ALA A 167 -2.30 -7.86 6.33
C ALA A 167 -1.51 -7.35 7.55
N GLN A 168 -1.88 -6.19 8.08
CA GLN A 168 -1.28 -5.62 9.29
C GLN A 168 -1.44 -6.55 10.51
N THR A 169 -2.64 -7.13 10.66
CA THR A 169 -2.93 -8.08 11.73
C THR A 169 -2.04 -9.34 11.62
N ARG A 170 -1.82 -9.87 10.42
CA ARG A 170 -0.91 -11.01 10.20
C ARG A 170 0.55 -10.66 10.45
N ALA A 171 0.99 -9.45 10.08
CA ALA A 171 2.34 -8.99 10.37
C ALA A 171 2.59 -8.93 11.88
N PHE A 172 1.64 -8.40 12.66
CA PHE A 172 1.73 -8.43 14.13
C PHE A 172 1.74 -9.85 14.69
N TYR A 173 0.93 -10.75 14.13
CA TYR A 173 0.92 -12.16 14.52
C TYR A 173 2.28 -12.84 14.30
N ALA A 174 2.92 -12.60 13.15
CA ALA A 174 4.25 -13.13 12.85
C ALA A 174 5.32 -12.56 13.80
N MET A 175 5.33 -11.23 14.02
CA MET A 175 6.26 -10.60 14.97
C MET A 175 6.07 -11.11 16.40
N SER A 176 4.83 -11.40 16.79
CA SER A 176 4.52 -11.97 18.10
C SER A 176 5.02 -13.40 18.23
N ARG A 177 4.90 -14.23 17.19
CA ARG A 177 5.48 -15.59 17.15
C ARG A 177 7.01 -15.54 17.27
N ASP A 178 7.64 -14.50 16.72
CA ASP A 178 9.09 -14.31 16.80
C ASP A 178 9.54 -13.66 18.12
N GLY A 179 8.61 -13.40 19.06
CA GLY A 179 8.86 -12.87 20.40
C GLY A 179 9.13 -11.35 20.45
N LEU A 180 8.94 -10.63 19.34
CA LEU A 180 9.19 -9.19 19.25
C LEU A 180 8.07 -8.35 19.88
N ILE A 181 6.87 -8.92 20.03
CA ILE A 181 5.67 -8.30 20.60
C ILE A 181 4.99 -9.31 21.53
N PRO A 182 4.34 -8.87 22.64
CA PRO A 182 3.68 -9.77 23.57
C PRO A 182 2.66 -10.73 22.92
N GLU A 183 2.82 -12.04 23.15
CA GLU A 183 1.93 -13.10 22.66
C GLU A 183 0.46 -12.91 23.06
N SER A 184 0.22 -12.28 24.20
CA SER A 184 -1.12 -12.00 24.72
C SER A 184 -1.94 -11.08 23.82
N LEU A 185 -1.29 -10.25 22.99
CA LEU A 185 -1.93 -9.37 22.01
C LEU A 185 -2.41 -10.15 20.78
N CYS A 186 -1.70 -11.23 20.42
CA CYS A 186 -1.96 -12.02 19.22
C CYS A 186 -2.74 -13.31 19.50
N ARG A 187 -3.37 -13.43 20.68
CA ARG A 187 -4.17 -14.60 21.05
C ARG A 187 -5.32 -14.82 20.05
N VAL A 188 -5.35 -16.01 19.47
CA VAL A 188 -6.34 -16.40 18.47
C VAL A 188 -7.66 -16.78 19.13
N HIS A 189 -8.77 -16.30 18.58
CA HIS A 189 -10.12 -16.62 19.05
C HIS A 189 -10.46 -18.10 18.78
N PRO A 190 -11.03 -18.86 19.75
CA PRO A 190 -11.25 -20.30 19.61
C PRO A 190 -12.21 -20.69 18.48
N VAL A 191 -13.28 -19.91 18.26
CA VAL A 191 -14.28 -20.16 17.22
C VAL A 191 -13.85 -19.60 15.85
N TYR A 192 -13.64 -18.29 15.74
CA TYR A 192 -13.34 -17.61 14.48
C TYR A 192 -11.90 -17.76 13.98
N ARG A 193 -10.99 -18.30 14.80
CA ARG A 193 -9.55 -18.45 14.48
C ARG A 193 -8.89 -17.15 13.99
N THR A 194 -9.32 -16.01 14.54
CA THR A 194 -8.76 -14.68 14.27
C THR A 194 -8.08 -14.10 15.51
N PRO A 195 -6.96 -13.36 15.38
CA PRO A 195 -6.28 -12.71 16.51
C PRO A 195 -7.05 -11.44 16.94
N TYR A 196 -8.18 -11.62 17.60
CA TYR A 196 -9.20 -10.58 17.81
C TYR A 196 -8.71 -9.34 18.59
N ARG A 197 -7.78 -9.51 19.54
CA ARG A 197 -7.29 -8.41 20.39
C ARG A 197 -6.47 -7.41 19.59
N ILE A 198 -5.46 -7.89 18.86
CA ILE A 198 -4.65 -7.02 18.01
C ILE A 198 -5.48 -6.42 16.88
N THR A 199 -6.42 -7.16 16.30
CA THR A 199 -7.35 -6.61 15.29
C THR A 199 -8.17 -5.45 15.86
N LEU A 200 -8.67 -5.56 17.09
CA LEU A 200 -9.41 -4.50 17.77
C LEU A 200 -8.53 -3.27 18.03
N ILE A 201 -7.33 -3.47 18.56
CA ILE A 201 -6.38 -2.38 18.86
C ILE A 201 -6.00 -1.63 17.58
N VAL A 202 -5.65 -2.37 16.53
CA VAL A 202 -5.30 -1.82 15.21
C VAL A 202 -6.49 -1.09 14.61
N GLY A 203 -7.68 -1.71 14.58
CA GLY A 203 -8.87 -1.11 14.00
C GLY A 203 -9.28 0.19 14.71
N LEU A 204 -9.20 0.23 16.04
CA LEU A 204 -9.47 1.44 16.82
C LEU A 204 -8.43 2.53 16.56
N ALA A 205 -7.14 2.17 16.49
CA ALA A 205 -6.07 3.10 16.16
C ALA A 205 -6.24 3.68 14.75
N VAL A 206 -6.56 2.84 13.75
CA VAL A 206 -6.81 3.27 12.37
C VAL A 206 -8.04 4.17 12.29
N ALA A 207 -9.12 3.84 13.00
CA ALA A 207 -10.32 4.67 13.06
C ALA A 207 -9.99 6.05 13.66
N PHE A 208 -9.22 6.09 14.74
CA PHE A 208 -8.77 7.35 15.35
C PHE A 208 -7.91 8.18 14.38
N ILE A 209 -6.84 7.59 13.83
CA ILE A 209 -5.93 8.31 12.91
C ILE A 209 -6.69 8.85 11.71
N THR A 210 -7.55 8.03 11.08
CA THR A 210 -8.31 8.42 9.89
C THR A 210 -9.37 9.49 10.18
N GLY A 211 -9.90 9.52 11.40
CA GLY A 211 -10.89 10.52 11.83
C GLY A 211 -10.30 11.91 12.04
N PHE A 212 -9.05 12.01 12.50
CA PHE A 212 -8.43 13.27 12.94
C PHE A 212 -7.29 13.76 12.05
N THR A 213 -6.74 12.91 11.20
CA THR A 213 -5.56 13.24 10.38
C THR A 213 -5.96 13.46 8.92
N PRO A 214 -5.50 14.55 8.26
CA PRO A 214 -5.77 14.76 6.84
C PRO A 214 -5.08 13.72 5.97
N ILE A 215 -5.70 13.39 4.84
CA ILE A 215 -5.25 12.28 3.97
C ILE A 215 -3.83 12.47 3.42
N HIS A 216 -3.40 13.70 3.14
CA HIS A 216 -2.06 13.96 2.60
C HIS A 216 -0.96 13.57 3.60
N ILE A 217 -1.12 13.88 4.90
CA ILE A 217 -0.15 13.46 5.94
C ILE A 217 -0.12 11.94 6.05
N VAL A 218 -1.29 11.29 6.06
CA VAL A 218 -1.37 9.82 6.15
C VAL A 218 -0.73 9.15 4.93
N ALA A 219 -0.96 9.67 3.72
CA ALA A 219 -0.42 9.14 2.48
C ALA A 219 1.11 9.32 2.39
N GLU A 220 1.63 10.50 2.76
CA GLU A 220 3.07 10.74 2.85
C GLU A 220 3.72 9.82 3.89
N MET A 221 3.09 9.66 5.05
CA MET A 221 3.62 8.80 6.11
C MET A 221 3.66 7.32 5.72
N CYS A 222 2.62 6.86 5.05
CA CYS A 222 2.56 5.50 4.52
C CYS A 222 3.65 5.29 3.46
N SER A 223 3.83 6.27 2.57
CA SER A 223 4.89 6.25 1.55
C SER A 223 6.28 6.22 2.20
N ALA A 224 6.54 7.06 3.21
CA ALA A 224 7.82 7.09 3.93
C ALA A 224 8.21 5.71 4.49
N GLY A 225 7.27 5.05 5.17
CA GLY A 225 7.47 3.71 5.73
C GLY A 225 7.80 2.67 4.65
N THR A 226 7.05 2.64 3.56
CA THR A 226 7.27 1.66 2.49
C THR A 226 8.53 1.94 1.69
N ILE A 227 8.83 3.20 1.38
CA ILE A 227 10.07 3.58 0.70
C ILE A 227 11.28 3.15 1.54
N PHE A 228 11.23 3.35 2.86
CA PHE A 228 12.27 2.86 3.76
C PHE A 228 12.38 1.33 3.75
N ALA A 229 11.26 0.60 3.77
CA ALA A 229 11.27 -0.86 3.63
C ALA A 229 11.89 -1.30 2.28
N PHE A 230 11.69 -0.56 1.20
CA PHE A 230 12.29 -0.84 -0.11
C PHE A 230 13.78 -0.51 -0.16
N LEU A 231 14.24 0.54 0.53
CA LEU A 231 15.67 0.80 0.74
C LEU A 231 16.36 -0.37 1.44
N CYS A 232 15.75 -0.88 2.52
CA CYS A 232 16.20 -2.07 3.23
C CYS A 232 16.19 -3.31 2.33
N SER A 233 15.14 -3.50 1.52
CA SER A 233 15.00 -4.64 0.61
C SER A 233 16.04 -4.62 -0.52
N CYS A 234 16.31 -3.47 -1.13
CA CYS A 234 17.33 -3.31 -2.16
C CYS A 234 18.73 -3.59 -1.61
N SER A 235 19.02 -3.09 -0.41
CA SER A 235 20.28 -3.33 0.30
C SER A 235 20.43 -4.81 0.68
N GLY A 236 19.37 -5.40 1.23
CA GLY A 236 19.32 -6.81 1.62
C GLY A 236 19.52 -7.75 0.43
N LEU A 237 18.99 -7.41 -0.75
CA LEU A 237 19.19 -8.19 -1.98
C LEU A 237 20.66 -8.21 -2.41
N LEU A 238 21.36 -7.08 -2.34
CA LEU A 238 22.79 -6.99 -2.65
C LEU A 238 23.64 -7.77 -1.63
N ILE A 239 23.32 -7.65 -0.35
CA ILE A 239 23.99 -8.40 0.73
C ILE A 239 23.76 -9.91 0.55
N LEU A 240 22.54 -10.33 0.25
CA LEU A 240 22.19 -11.74 0.01
C LEU A 240 22.96 -12.32 -1.19
N ARG A 241 23.15 -11.54 -2.26
CA ARG A 241 23.95 -11.93 -3.43
C ARG A 241 25.43 -12.12 -3.10
N LYS A 242 25.98 -11.31 -2.19
CA LYS A 242 27.39 -11.36 -1.82
C LYS A 242 27.70 -12.41 -0.74
N ARG A 243 26.82 -12.55 0.26
CA ARG A 243 27.05 -13.41 1.44
C ARG A 243 26.60 -14.86 1.23
N TYR A 244 25.56 -15.07 0.42
CA TYR A 244 24.98 -16.41 0.19
C TYR A 244 24.84 -16.70 -1.32
N PRO A 245 25.95 -16.79 -2.06
CA PRO A 245 25.90 -16.95 -3.52
C PRO A 245 25.22 -18.26 -3.95
N ASP A 246 25.46 -19.36 -3.23
CA ASP A 246 25.09 -20.73 -3.64
C ASP A 246 23.64 -21.14 -3.33
N VAL A 247 22.86 -20.27 -2.68
CA VAL A 247 21.45 -20.55 -2.38
C VAL A 247 20.66 -20.70 -3.68
N LYS A 248 19.97 -21.84 -3.84
CA LYS A 248 19.07 -22.08 -4.98
C LYS A 248 17.89 -21.10 -4.93
N ARG A 249 17.82 -20.21 -5.93
CA ARG A 249 16.78 -19.18 -6.04
C ARG A 249 15.75 -19.61 -7.09
N ARG A 250 14.47 -19.55 -6.72
CA ARG A 250 13.37 -19.85 -7.67
C ARG A 250 13.20 -18.77 -8.73
N PHE A 251 13.49 -17.52 -8.37
CA PHE A 251 13.54 -16.37 -9.29
C PHE A 251 14.89 -15.66 -9.15
N VAL A 252 15.51 -15.34 -10.27
CA VAL A 252 16.77 -14.60 -10.34
C VAL A 252 16.52 -13.33 -11.13
N CYS A 253 16.60 -12.18 -10.47
CA CYS A 253 16.47 -10.91 -11.18
C CYS A 253 17.67 -10.76 -12.17
N PRO A 254 17.38 -10.49 -13.47
CA PRO A 254 18.35 -10.63 -14.56
C PRO A 254 19.53 -9.65 -14.51
N ALA A 255 19.39 -8.50 -13.82
CA ALA A 255 20.45 -7.50 -13.71
C ALA A 255 20.53 -6.90 -12.28
N VAL A 256 20.62 -7.74 -11.25
CA VAL A 256 20.57 -7.26 -9.84
C VAL A 256 21.62 -6.21 -9.50
N TRP A 257 22.83 -6.31 -10.03
CA TRP A 257 23.89 -5.32 -9.78
C TRP A 257 23.60 -3.94 -10.37
N LEU A 258 22.63 -3.84 -11.29
CA LEU A 258 22.15 -2.56 -11.83
C LEU A 258 20.80 -2.18 -11.21
N ILE A 259 19.85 -3.12 -11.17
CA ILE A 259 18.47 -2.89 -10.73
C ILE A 259 18.42 -2.55 -9.24
N ALA A 260 19.19 -3.24 -8.38
CA ALA A 260 19.14 -2.98 -6.95
C ALA A 260 19.74 -1.61 -6.56
N PRO A 261 20.91 -1.18 -7.10
CA PRO A 261 21.39 0.18 -6.88
C PRO A 261 20.47 1.25 -7.47
N LEU A 262 19.91 1.07 -8.68
CA LEU A 262 18.97 2.02 -9.25
C LEU A 262 17.70 2.13 -8.41
N GLY A 263 17.17 1.00 -7.91
CA GLY A 263 16.03 0.97 -7.00
C GLY A 263 16.34 1.69 -5.69
N PHE A 264 17.51 1.46 -5.11
CA PHE A 264 17.97 2.13 -3.90
C PHE A 264 18.08 3.65 -4.12
N LEU A 265 18.75 4.10 -5.18
CA LEU A 265 18.91 5.53 -5.49
C LEU A 265 17.57 6.21 -5.78
N SER A 266 16.65 5.52 -6.48
CA SER A 266 15.30 6.05 -6.77
C SER A 266 14.49 6.19 -5.49
N CYS A 267 14.51 5.17 -4.62
CA CYS A 267 13.84 5.23 -3.32
C CYS A 267 14.45 6.33 -2.43
N LEU A 268 15.78 6.46 -2.42
CA LEU A 268 16.48 7.47 -1.63
C LEU A 268 16.13 8.89 -2.12
N TYR A 269 16.07 9.08 -3.44
CA TYR A 269 15.64 10.33 -4.04
C TYR A 269 14.22 10.68 -3.61
N ILE A 270 13.25 9.78 -3.78
CA ILE A 270 11.85 10.05 -3.38
C ILE A 270 11.75 10.28 -1.86
N PHE A 271 12.49 9.52 -1.06
CA PHE A 271 12.53 9.70 0.40
C PHE A 271 13.01 11.10 0.80
N SER A 272 14.01 11.64 0.09
CA SER A 272 14.51 13.00 0.33
C SER A 272 13.55 14.11 -0.08
N GLN A 273 12.52 13.79 -0.86
CA GLN A 273 11.49 14.73 -1.32
C GLN A 273 10.25 14.76 -0.43
N LEU A 274 10.21 13.94 0.62
CA LEU A 274 9.14 13.97 1.61
C LEU A 274 9.20 15.26 2.44
N SER A 275 8.05 15.70 2.95
CA SER A 275 8.01 16.89 3.79
C SER A 275 8.81 16.71 5.09
N ALA A 276 9.38 17.80 5.61
CA ALA A 276 10.13 17.78 6.86
C ALA A 276 9.28 17.24 8.02
N HIS A 277 7.99 17.61 8.07
CA HIS A 277 7.05 17.10 9.05
C HIS A 277 6.89 15.57 8.98
N THR A 278 6.79 15.01 7.78
CA THR A 278 6.71 13.56 7.56
C THR A 278 7.99 12.86 8.03
N LEU A 279 9.16 13.45 7.77
CA LEU A 279 10.46 12.90 8.23
C LEU A 279 10.61 12.93 9.75
N GLU A 280 10.15 13.99 10.42
CA GLU A 280 10.14 14.09 11.88
C GLU A 280 9.28 12.99 12.51
N LEU A 281 8.05 12.81 12.01
CA LEU A 281 7.14 11.77 12.48
C LEU A 281 7.69 10.37 12.22
N PHE A 282 8.25 10.14 11.03
CA PHE A 282 8.90 8.87 10.68
C PHE A 282 10.04 8.56 11.64
N THR A 283 10.90 9.55 11.90
CA THR A 283 12.07 9.40 12.78
C THR A 283 11.63 9.15 14.23
N ALA A 284 10.64 9.89 14.73
CA ALA A 284 10.09 9.68 16.06
C ALA A 284 9.51 8.26 16.22
N TRP A 285 8.75 7.77 15.23
CA TRP A 285 8.21 6.42 15.24
C TRP A 285 9.30 5.35 15.13
N PHE A 286 10.34 5.58 14.33
CA PHE A 286 11.48 4.69 14.22
C PHE A 286 12.24 4.59 15.56
N ILE A 287 12.51 5.72 16.21
CA ILE A 287 13.15 5.77 17.53
C ILE A 287 12.31 5.00 18.56
N LEU A 288 10.98 5.20 18.56
CA LEU A 288 10.08 4.44 19.43
C LEU A 288 10.20 2.93 19.20
N GLY A 289 10.24 2.49 17.94
CA GLY A 289 10.46 1.09 17.58
C GLY A 289 11.80 0.54 18.10
N VAL A 290 12.88 1.33 17.98
CA VAL A 290 14.20 0.97 18.51
C VAL A 290 14.18 0.86 20.03
N ILE A 291 13.51 1.78 20.73
CA ILE A 291 13.35 1.72 22.19
C ILE A 291 12.60 0.45 22.59
N ILE A 292 11.48 0.14 21.93
CA ILE A 292 10.70 -1.09 22.20
C ILE A 292 11.55 -2.33 21.96
N TYR A 293 12.36 -2.35 20.91
CA TYR A 293 13.28 -3.46 20.63
C TYR A 293 14.30 -3.66 21.75
N PHE A 294 14.95 -2.60 22.23
CA PHE A 294 15.96 -2.73 23.30
C PHE A 294 15.36 -3.05 24.67
N VAL A 295 14.17 -2.54 24.98
CA VAL A 295 13.50 -2.77 26.27
C VAL A 295 12.86 -4.17 26.34
N TYR A 296 12.19 -4.59 25.26
CA TYR A 296 11.39 -5.81 25.23
C TYR A 296 11.93 -6.84 24.24
N GLY A 297 12.06 -6.47 22.96
CA GLY A 297 12.35 -7.39 21.86
C GLY A 297 13.66 -8.18 22.04
N ARG A 298 14.74 -7.54 22.50
CA ARG A 298 16.04 -8.18 22.73
C ARG A 298 15.99 -9.31 23.76
N LYS A 299 15.09 -9.21 24.76
CA LYS A 299 14.97 -10.21 25.85
C LYS A 299 14.04 -11.36 25.50
N HIS A 300 13.11 -11.15 24.57
CA HIS A 300 12.04 -12.12 24.25
C HIS A 300 12.17 -12.70 22.85
N SER A 301 13.07 -12.18 22.00
CA SER A 301 13.25 -12.71 20.65
C SER A 301 13.82 -14.13 20.67
N HIS A 302 13.14 -15.03 19.97
CA HIS A 302 13.54 -16.44 19.84
C HIS A 302 14.73 -16.66 18.89
N LEU A 303 15.26 -15.61 18.28
CA LEU A 303 16.36 -15.72 17.31
C LEU A 303 17.63 -16.35 17.92
N ASN A 304 17.93 -16.01 19.19
CA ASN A 304 19.10 -16.54 19.90
C ASN A 304 18.94 -18.02 20.33
N ALA A 305 17.72 -18.55 20.37
CA ALA A 305 17.50 -19.95 20.71
C ALA A 305 17.94 -20.88 19.56
N VAL A 306 17.72 -20.46 18.30
CA VAL A 306 18.09 -21.21 17.09
C VAL A 306 19.62 -21.23 16.87
N GLU A 307 20.32 -20.17 17.25
CA GLU A 307 21.78 -20.10 17.13
C GLU A 307 22.50 -21.02 18.14
N ASN A 308 21.89 -21.26 19.32
CA ASN A 308 22.41 -22.21 20.31
C ASN A 308 22.13 -23.69 19.95
N GLU A 309 21.05 -23.99 19.24
CA GLU A 309 20.76 -25.36 18.75
C GLU A 309 21.58 -25.75 17.51
N SER A 310 22.00 -24.79 16.69
CA SER A 310 22.87 -25.04 15.53
C SER A 310 24.37 -25.07 15.87
N ALA A 311 24.72 -24.70 17.10
CA ALA A 311 26.08 -24.79 17.65
C ALA A 311 26.29 -26.03 18.57
N GLN A 312 25.27 -26.88 18.73
CA GLN A 312 25.34 -28.20 19.37
C GLN A 312 25.25 -29.31 18.32
#